data_AF-A0AAD5TMA0-F1
#
_entry.id   AF-A0AAD5TMA0-F1
#
_cell.length_a   1.000
_cell.length_b   1.000
_cell.length_c   1.000
_cell.angle_alpha   90.00
_cell.angle_beta   90.00
_cell.angle_gamma   90.00
#
_symmetry.space_group_name_H-M   'P 1'
#
loop_
_entity.id
_entity.type
_entity.pdbx_description
1 polymer ?
#
loop_
_entity_poly.entity_id
_entity_poly.type
_entity_poly.pdbx_seq_one_letter_code
_entity_poly.pdbx_strand_id
1 'polypeptide(L)'
;MLGADPATILIPNSAIPDSVGLQAAPTALSLLHALASLQQARIDAYKAFDAGFAAYIARPPSSSSDDETFESLITDTTILFADLSREANVIARRLREEPVSRPDLANLVAELQALEKKQLETTVQYQVGQSETVFGSRDYSEEVAALKAQLAGAGQAVMDKWEDIRAELAEL
;
A
#
# COMPACT_ATOMS: atom_id res chain seq x y z
N MET A 1 17.81 -25.48 -27.15
CA MET A 1 16.38 -25.18 -26.95
C MET A 1 16.00 -25.60 -25.54
N LEU A 2 15.85 -24.63 -24.65
CA LEU A 2 15.16 -24.71 -23.36
C LEU A 2 15.09 -23.25 -22.91
N GLY A 3 14.13 -22.53 -23.48
CA GLY A 3 13.81 -21.16 -23.07
C GLY A 3 13.10 -21.26 -21.72
N ALA A 4 13.72 -20.74 -20.68
CA ALA A 4 13.05 -20.50 -19.43
C ALA A 4 12.14 -19.29 -19.62
N ASP A 5 10.82 -19.50 -19.45
CA ASP A 5 9.83 -18.43 -19.40
C ASP A 5 10.26 -17.39 -18.34
N PRO A 6 10.37 -16.10 -18.68
CA PRO A 6 10.50 -15.07 -17.67
C PRO A 6 9.22 -15.09 -16.84
N ALA A 7 9.37 -15.25 -15.53
CA ALA A 7 8.28 -15.31 -14.57
C ALA A 7 7.32 -14.14 -14.81
N THR A 8 6.18 -14.43 -15.43
CA THR A 8 5.00 -13.57 -15.42
C THR A 8 4.67 -13.35 -13.96
N ILE A 9 5.07 -12.20 -13.42
CA ILE A 9 4.58 -11.70 -12.13
C ILE A 9 3.12 -11.40 -12.38
N LEU A 10 2.29 -12.43 -12.17
CA LEU A 10 0.86 -12.32 -12.15
C LEU A 10 0.53 -11.47 -10.92
N ILE A 11 0.44 -10.16 -11.09
CA ILE A 11 -0.24 -9.32 -10.10
C ILE A 11 -1.63 -9.93 -9.99
N PRO A 12 -2.01 -10.49 -8.83
CA PRO A 12 -3.36 -11.00 -8.69
C PRO A 12 -4.28 -9.80 -8.87
N ASN A 13 -5.00 -9.81 -10.00
CA ASN A 13 -6.16 -8.97 -10.22
C ASN A 13 -7.16 -9.34 -9.12
N SER A 14 -6.99 -8.72 -7.96
CA SER A 14 -7.94 -8.78 -6.87
C SER A 14 -9.11 -7.96 -7.37
N ALA A 15 -10.00 -8.64 -8.10
CA ALA A 15 -11.24 -8.09 -8.57
C ALA A 15 -11.85 -7.33 -7.39
N ILE A 16 -11.94 -6.01 -7.54
CA ILE A 16 -12.84 -5.20 -6.73
C ILE A 16 -14.19 -5.92 -6.86
N PRO A 17 -14.80 -6.43 -5.79
CA PRO A 17 -16.07 -7.11 -5.90
C PRO A 17 -17.11 -6.09 -6.30
N ASP A 18 -17.34 -5.98 -7.60
CA ASP A 18 -18.53 -5.37 -8.14
C ASP A 18 -19.74 -6.15 -7.62
N SER A 19 -20.66 -5.40 -7.01
CA SER A 19 -22.04 -5.82 -6.75
C SER A 19 -22.26 -6.75 -5.55
N VAL A 20 -22.13 -6.22 -4.33
CA VAL A 20 -22.99 -6.70 -3.23
C VAL A 20 -24.40 -6.17 -3.48
N GLY A 21 -25.25 -7.09 -3.96
CA GLY A 21 -26.67 -6.87 -4.18
C GLY A 21 -27.42 -6.38 -2.95
N LEU A 22 -28.51 -5.66 -3.20
CA LEU A 22 -29.49 -5.14 -2.23
C LEU A 22 -28.85 -4.44 -1.01
N GLN A 23 -28.33 -3.24 -1.18
CA GLN A 23 -27.74 -2.53 -0.03
C GLN A 23 -28.84 -1.97 0.89
N ALA A 24 -29.05 -2.68 2.00
CA ALA A 24 -29.40 -2.05 3.27
C ALA A 24 -28.50 -0.83 3.51
N ALA A 25 -29.01 0.17 4.24
CA ALA A 25 -28.22 1.35 4.58
C ALA A 25 -26.86 0.94 5.18
N PRO A 26 -25.76 1.61 4.81
CA PRO A 26 -24.43 1.25 5.28
C PRO A 26 -24.40 1.24 6.81
N THR A 27 -23.78 0.22 7.38
CA THR A 27 -23.53 0.11 8.83
C THR A 27 -22.05 0.31 9.11
N ALA A 28 -21.70 0.70 10.35
CA ALA A 28 -20.31 0.80 10.78
C ALA A 28 -19.54 -0.52 10.55
N LEU A 29 -20.16 -1.65 10.90
CA LEU A 29 -19.61 -2.99 10.68
C LEU A 29 -19.28 -3.26 9.21
N SER A 30 -20.21 -2.97 8.29
CA SER A 30 -20.00 -3.18 6.86
C SER A 30 -18.87 -2.31 6.28
N LEU A 31 -18.73 -1.08 6.79
CA LEU A 31 -17.70 -0.13 6.37
C LEU A 31 -16.32 -0.53 6.90
N LEU A 32 -16.23 -1.01 8.15
CA LEU A 32 -14.97 -1.51 8.71
C LEU A 32 -14.52 -2.83 8.06
N HIS A 33 -15.44 -3.71 7.66
CA HIS A 33 -15.09 -4.87 6.85
C HIS A 33 -14.54 -4.48 5.47
N ALA A 34 -15.14 -3.48 4.82
CA ALA A 34 -14.60 -2.95 3.57
C ALA A 34 -13.19 -2.38 3.78
N LEU A 35 -12.96 -1.66 4.88
CA LEU A 35 -11.64 -1.14 5.24
C LEU A 35 -10.61 -2.25 5.46
N ALA A 36 -11.00 -3.38 6.09
CA ALA A 36 -10.12 -4.53 6.26
C ALA A 36 -9.66 -5.12 4.93
N SER A 37 -10.56 -5.19 3.94
CA SER A 37 -10.20 -5.61 2.58
C SER A 37 -9.23 -4.64 1.92
N LEU A 38 -9.43 -3.32 2.09
CA LEU A 38 -8.48 -2.32 1.59
C LEU A 38 -7.10 -2.45 2.24
N GLN A 39 -7.06 -2.74 3.54
CA GLN A 39 -5.81 -2.95 4.25
C GLN A 39 -5.07 -4.18 3.75
N GLN A 40 -5.78 -5.29 3.53
CA GLN A 40 -5.18 -6.48 2.93
C GLN A 40 -4.62 -6.18 1.53
N ALA A 41 -5.38 -5.49 0.68
CA ALA A 41 -4.93 -5.08 -0.65
C ALA A 41 -3.69 -4.16 -0.58
N ARG A 42 -3.62 -3.25 0.39
CA ARG A 42 -2.47 -2.37 0.61
C ARG A 42 -1.22 -3.17 1.01
N ILE A 43 -1.36 -4.15 1.90
CA ILE A 43 -0.26 -5.05 2.29
C ILE A 43 0.27 -5.80 1.07
N ASP A 44 -0.62 -6.33 0.23
CA ASP A 44 -0.22 -7.10 -0.94
C ASP A 44 0.41 -6.20 -2.03
N ALA A 45 -0.05 -4.96 -2.17
CA ALA A 45 0.59 -3.95 -3.02
C ALA A 45 2.03 -3.65 -2.57
N TYR A 46 2.26 -3.45 -1.27
CA TYR A 46 3.62 -3.24 -0.74
C TYR A 46 4.53 -4.44 -1.01
N LYS A 47 4.05 -5.68 -0.80
CA LYS A 47 4.84 -6.88 -1.10
C LYS A 47 5.24 -6.96 -2.58
N ALA A 48 4.30 -6.70 -3.48
CA ALA A 48 4.56 -6.72 -4.92
C ALA A 48 5.56 -5.61 -5.31
N PHE A 49 5.39 -4.42 -4.76
CA PHE A 49 6.26 -3.28 -5.02
C PHE A 49 7.68 -3.53 -4.51
N ASP A 50 7.84 -4.02 -3.28
CA ASP A 50 9.15 -4.37 -2.70
C ASP A 50 9.85 -5.49 -3.49
N ALA A 51 9.09 -6.51 -3.93
CA ALA A 51 9.64 -7.60 -4.73
C ALA A 51 10.12 -7.10 -6.11
N GLY A 52 9.34 -6.26 -6.78
CA GLY A 52 9.73 -5.67 -8.06
C GLY A 52 10.92 -4.72 -7.92
N PHE A 53 10.98 -3.93 -6.84
CA PHE A 53 12.12 -3.09 -6.55
C PHE A 53 13.40 -3.90 -6.28
N ALA A 54 13.29 -5.00 -5.51
CA ALA A 54 14.44 -5.88 -5.27
C ALA A 54 14.98 -6.49 -6.57
N ALA A 55 14.09 -6.91 -7.49
CA ALA A 55 14.48 -7.40 -8.80
C ALA A 55 15.15 -6.30 -9.65
N TYR A 56 14.60 -5.08 -9.63
CA TYR A 56 15.15 -3.92 -10.32
C TYR A 56 16.56 -3.58 -9.84
N ILE A 57 16.81 -3.53 -8.53
CA ILE A 57 18.13 -3.22 -7.97
C ILE A 57 19.16 -4.34 -8.22
N ALA A 58 18.73 -5.60 -8.24
CA ALA A 58 19.62 -6.75 -8.41
C ALA A 58 20.06 -6.99 -9.87
N ARG A 59 19.53 -6.23 -10.83
CA ARG A 59 19.76 -6.50 -12.26
C ARG A 59 21.20 -6.22 -12.70
N PRO A 60 21.68 -6.91 -13.75
CA PRO A 60 22.95 -6.57 -14.39
C PRO A 60 22.87 -5.19 -15.09
N PRO A 61 23.96 -4.41 -15.12
CA PRO A 61 23.98 -3.09 -15.76
C PRO A 61 23.78 -3.12 -17.29
N SER A 62 23.72 -4.30 -17.92
CA SER A 62 23.53 -4.48 -19.36
C SER A 62 22.10 -4.89 -19.77
N SER A 63 21.15 -4.98 -18.84
CA SER A 63 19.79 -5.47 -19.10
C SER A 63 18.77 -4.32 -19.15
N SER A 64 18.53 -3.77 -20.35
CA SER A 64 17.59 -2.65 -20.55
C SER A 64 16.10 -3.05 -20.56
N SER A 65 15.77 -4.33 -20.72
CA SER A 65 14.38 -4.83 -20.69
C SER A 65 13.72 -4.73 -19.30
N ASP A 66 14.56 -4.67 -18.26
CA ASP A 66 14.09 -4.69 -16.87
C ASP A 66 13.68 -3.29 -16.40
N ASP A 67 14.08 -2.22 -17.11
CA ASP A 67 13.64 -0.84 -16.89
C ASP A 67 12.13 -0.68 -17.19
N GLU A 68 11.70 -1.10 -18.37
CA GLU A 68 10.29 -0.99 -18.81
C GLU A 68 9.34 -1.76 -17.87
N THR A 69 9.81 -2.88 -17.32
CA THR A 69 9.02 -3.70 -16.39
C THR A 69 8.83 -3.01 -15.04
N PHE A 70 9.87 -2.36 -14.52
CA PHE A 70 9.79 -1.66 -13.23
C PHE A 70 9.03 -0.33 -13.33
N GLU A 71 9.17 0.41 -14.43
CA GLU A 71 8.39 1.64 -14.67
C GLU A 71 6.88 1.36 -14.77
N SER A 72 6.49 0.26 -15.43
CA SER A 72 5.08 -0.17 -15.44
C SER A 72 4.61 -0.51 -14.03
N LEU A 73 5.42 -1.25 -13.25
CA LEU A 73 5.08 -1.58 -11.87
C LEU A 73 4.88 -0.33 -10.99
N ILE A 74 5.75 0.69 -11.13
CA ILE A 74 5.59 1.98 -10.43
C ILE A 74 4.26 2.61 -10.80
N THR A 75 3.93 2.64 -12.09
CA THR A 75 2.69 3.24 -12.60
C THR A 75 1.47 2.53 -12.03
N ASP A 76 1.42 1.20 -12.14
CA ASP A 76 0.31 0.37 -11.66
C ASP A 76 0.14 0.48 -10.14
N THR A 77 1.26 0.43 -9.40
CA THR A 77 1.27 0.54 -7.94
C THR A 77 0.85 1.93 -7.48
N THR A 78 1.24 2.99 -8.18
CA THR A 78 0.83 4.37 -7.88
C THR A 78 -0.68 4.54 -8.03
N ILE A 79 -1.26 4.02 -9.11
CA ILE A 79 -2.71 4.04 -9.35
C ILE A 79 -3.42 3.27 -8.23
N LEU A 80 -2.96 2.06 -7.91
CA LEU A 80 -3.54 1.22 -6.87
C LEU A 80 -3.52 1.92 -5.50
N PHE A 81 -2.39 2.47 -5.07
CA PHE A 81 -2.34 3.18 -3.78
C PHE A 81 -3.24 4.42 -3.75
N ALA A 82 -3.37 5.14 -4.87
CA ALA A 82 -4.26 6.29 -4.98
C ALA A 82 -5.73 5.88 -4.88
N ASP A 83 -6.12 4.78 -5.51
CA ASP A 83 -7.48 4.23 -5.46
C ASP A 83 -7.83 3.71 -4.07
N LEU A 84 -6.95 2.91 -3.45
CA LEU A 84 -7.12 2.42 -2.07
C LEU A 84 -7.31 3.58 -1.08
N SER A 85 -6.50 4.64 -1.22
CA SER A 85 -6.60 5.81 -0.35
C SER A 85 -7.89 6.60 -0.60
N ARG A 86 -8.35 6.67 -1.85
CA ARG A 86 -9.64 7.30 -2.18
C ARG A 86 -10.80 6.53 -1.54
N GLU A 87 -10.80 5.22 -1.64
CA GLU A 87 -11.84 4.37 -1.07
C GLU A 87 -11.87 4.45 0.47
N ALA A 88 -10.70 4.44 1.11
CA ALA A 88 -10.62 4.62 2.56
C ALA A 88 -11.13 6.00 3.02
N ASN A 89 -10.87 7.07 2.25
CA ASN A 89 -11.46 8.39 2.52
C ASN A 89 -12.99 8.39 2.36
N VAL A 90 -13.53 7.63 1.40
CA VAL A 90 -14.99 7.44 1.26
C VAL A 90 -15.55 6.71 2.48
N ILE A 91 -14.86 5.68 2.99
CA ILE A 91 -15.24 4.98 4.22
C ILE A 91 -15.26 5.94 5.42
N ALA A 92 -14.19 6.70 5.64
CA ALA A 92 -14.10 7.68 6.72
C ALA A 92 -15.25 8.70 6.66
N ARG A 93 -15.58 9.19 5.45
CA ARG A 93 -16.71 10.11 5.25
C ARG A 93 -18.05 9.44 5.61
N ARG A 94 -18.31 8.23 5.09
CA ARG A 94 -19.56 7.49 5.36
C ARG A 94 -19.74 7.12 6.83
N LEU A 95 -18.66 6.84 7.55
CA LEU A 95 -18.70 6.61 9.00
C LEU A 95 -19.21 7.85 9.75
N ARG A 96 -18.88 9.05 9.28
CA ARG A 96 -19.32 10.31 9.90
C ARG A 96 -20.76 10.69 9.55
N GLU A 97 -21.22 10.33 8.37
CA GLU A 97 -22.54 10.71 7.86
C GLU A 97 -23.66 9.85 8.46
N GLU A 98 -24.87 10.41 8.52
CA GLU A 98 -26.08 9.65 8.85
C GLU A 98 -26.34 8.59 7.74
N PRO A 99 -26.82 7.39 8.07
CA PRO A 99 -27.33 6.96 9.39
C PRO A 99 -26.26 6.32 10.29
N VAL A 100 -24.98 6.30 9.90
CA VAL A 100 -23.93 5.60 10.65
C VAL A 100 -23.53 6.37 11.90
N SER A 101 -23.28 7.68 11.75
CA SER A 101 -23.03 8.60 12.87
C SER A 101 -21.94 8.13 13.86
N ARG A 102 -20.84 7.58 13.34
CA ARG A 102 -19.62 7.14 14.07
C ARG A 102 -18.40 7.99 13.74
N PRO A 103 -18.37 9.28 14.18
CA PRO A 103 -17.24 10.17 13.92
C PRO A 103 -15.95 9.72 14.62
N ASP A 104 -16.05 8.96 15.71
CA ASP A 104 -14.95 8.29 16.41
C ASP A 104 -14.21 7.32 15.49
N LEU A 105 -14.93 6.39 14.84
CA LEU A 105 -14.36 5.46 13.87
C LEU A 105 -13.80 6.21 12.66
N ALA A 106 -14.50 7.24 12.18
CA ALA A 106 -14.02 8.06 11.07
C ALA A 106 -12.65 8.70 11.36
N ASN A 107 -12.42 9.12 12.61
CA ASN A 107 -11.15 9.71 13.02
C ASN A 107 -10.03 8.65 13.07
N LEU A 108 -10.31 7.44 13.57
CA LEU A 108 -9.34 6.34 13.52
C LEU A 108 -8.93 6.01 12.07
N VAL A 109 -9.88 5.97 11.14
CA VAL A 109 -9.58 5.75 9.72
C VAL A 109 -8.75 6.89 9.14
N ALA A 110 -9.03 8.14 9.50
CA ALA A 110 -8.25 9.29 9.04
C ALA A 110 -6.80 9.27 9.58
N GLU A 111 -6.60 8.89 10.84
CA GLU A 111 -5.27 8.69 11.43
C GLU A 111 -4.51 7.56 10.72
N LEU A 112 -5.18 6.44 10.45
CA LEU A 112 -4.61 5.34 9.67
C LEU A 112 -4.14 5.82 8.29
N GLN A 113 -4.98 6.57 7.55
CA GLN A 113 -4.62 7.13 6.25
C GLN A 113 -3.40 8.06 6.31
N ALA A 114 -3.28 8.86 7.36
CA ALA A 114 -2.13 9.74 7.54
C ALA A 114 -0.82 8.95 7.76
N LEU A 115 -0.88 7.88 8.54
CA LEU A 115 0.25 6.98 8.78
C LEU A 115 0.63 6.21 7.51
N GLU A 116 -0.36 5.67 6.78
CA GLU A 116 -0.14 4.99 5.50
C GLU A 116 0.50 5.91 4.46
N LYS A 117 0.07 7.17 4.38
CA LYS A 117 0.68 8.17 3.51
C LYS A 117 2.14 8.40 3.86
N LYS A 118 2.45 8.57 5.16
CA LYS A 118 3.83 8.74 5.63
C LYS A 118 4.68 7.51 5.32
N GLN A 119 4.14 6.31 5.48
CA GLN A 119 4.81 5.07 5.11
C GLN A 119 5.16 5.06 3.62
N LEU A 120 4.19 5.36 2.75
CA LEU A 120 4.41 5.38 1.30
C LEU A 120 5.45 6.41 0.88
N GLU A 121 5.39 7.62 1.42
CA GLU A 121 6.39 8.68 1.18
C GLU A 121 7.80 8.23 1.59
N THR A 122 7.92 7.57 2.75
CA THR A 122 9.20 7.04 3.25
C THR A 122 9.70 5.89 2.37
N THR A 123 8.81 5.01 1.90
CA THR A 123 9.15 3.92 0.96
C THR A 123 9.73 4.48 -0.33
N VAL A 124 9.08 5.49 -0.92
CA VAL A 124 9.57 6.12 -2.16
C VAL A 124 10.94 6.75 -1.96
N GLN A 125 11.14 7.50 -0.87
CA GLN A 125 12.44 8.10 -0.55
C GLN A 125 13.53 7.05 -0.37
N TYR A 126 13.23 5.96 0.35
CA TYR A 126 14.14 4.84 0.53
C TYR A 126 14.54 4.22 -0.82
N GLN A 127 13.57 3.93 -1.69
CA GLN A 127 13.83 3.31 -2.98
C GLN A 127 14.62 4.22 -3.91
N VAL A 128 14.33 5.51 -3.95
CA VAL A 128 15.11 6.49 -4.73
C VAL A 128 16.56 6.55 -4.24
N GLY A 129 16.78 6.68 -2.93
CA GLY A 129 18.14 6.70 -2.37
C GLY A 129 18.92 5.41 -2.63
N GLN A 130 18.23 4.27 -2.56
CA GLN A 130 18.82 2.97 -2.84
C GLN A 130 19.18 2.80 -4.33
N SER A 131 18.32 3.25 -5.24
CA SER A 131 18.61 3.28 -6.69
C SER A 131 19.80 4.16 -7.02
N GLU A 132 19.88 5.37 -6.45
CA GLU A 132 21.00 6.29 -6.65
C GLU A 132 22.32 5.73 -6.10
N THR A 133 22.28 4.98 -4.98
CA THR A 133 23.47 4.32 -4.44
C THR A 133 23.98 3.20 -5.35
N VAL A 134 23.08 2.50 -6.06
CA VAL A 134 23.42 1.34 -6.89
C VAL A 134 23.78 1.73 -8.31
N PHE A 135 22.99 2.61 -8.92
CA PHE A 135 23.11 2.99 -10.34
C PHE A 135 23.66 4.40 -10.55
N GLY A 136 23.59 5.26 -9.53
CA GLY A 136 24.02 6.66 -9.59
C GLY A 136 25.51 6.84 -9.33
N SER A 137 25.90 8.10 -9.18
CA SER A 137 27.29 8.51 -8.94
C SER A 137 27.60 8.86 -7.48
N ARG A 138 26.55 8.93 -6.64
CA ARG A 138 26.65 9.32 -5.24
C ARG A 138 26.21 8.16 -4.35
N ASP A 139 27.00 7.91 -3.32
CA ASP A 139 26.66 6.97 -2.25
C ASP A 139 25.70 7.64 -1.26
N TYR A 140 24.51 7.04 -1.10
CA TYR A 140 23.49 7.46 -0.12
C TYR A 140 23.31 6.40 0.98
N SER A 141 24.29 5.52 1.22
CA SER A 141 24.16 4.38 2.14
C SER A 141 23.74 4.79 3.57
N GLU A 142 24.23 5.93 4.06
CA GLU A 142 23.85 6.44 5.39
C GLU A 142 22.39 6.92 5.41
N GLU A 143 21.96 7.70 4.41
CA GLU A 143 20.58 8.14 4.29
C GLU A 143 19.62 6.97 4.09
N VAL A 144 20.00 5.97 3.28
CA VAL A 144 19.23 4.74 3.04
C VAL A 144 19.07 3.95 4.34
N ALA A 145 20.12 3.83 5.16
CA ALA A 145 20.04 3.15 6.45
C ALA A 145 19.08 3.88 7.42
N ALA A 146 19.13 5.21 7.45
CA ALA A 146 18.21 6.01 8.25
C ALA A 146 16.75 5.89 7.77
N LEU A 147 16.52 5.94 6.45
CA LEU A 147 15.20 5.78 5.85
C LEU A 147 14.63 4.38 6.10
N LYS A 148 15.47 3.34 6.08
CA LYS A 148 15.05 1.97 6.44
C LYS A 148 14.56 1.87 7.88
N ALA A 149 15.25 2.51 8.82
CA ALA A 149 14.81 2.57 10.22
C ALA A 149 13.49 3.36 10.37
N GLN A 150 13.34 4.48 9.64
CA GLN A 150 12.09 5.24 9.62
C GLN A 150 10.93 4.44 9.03
N LEU A 151 11.17 3.66 7.97
CA LEU A 151 10.16 2.82 7.34
C LEU A 151 9.67 1.73 8.28
N ALA A 152 10.57 1.09 9.04
CA ALA A 152 10.18 0.13 10.07
C ALA A 152 9.27 0.78 11.13
N GLY A 153 9.60 1.98 11.59
CA GLY A 153 8.77 2.74 12.52
C GLY A 153 7.42 3.14 11.94
N ALA A 154 7.37 3.57 10.68
CA ALA A 154 6.13 3.91 9.98
C ALA A 154 5.22 2.69 9.79
N GLY A 155 5.79 1.54 9.40
CA GLY A 155 5.06 0.28 9.29
C GLY A 155 4.47 -0.17 10.63
N GLN A 156 5.24 -0.08 11.71
CA GLN A 156 4.74 -0.40 13.05
C GLN A 156 3.58 0.51 13.47
N ALA A 157 3.69 1.82 13.24
CA ALA A 157 2.62 2.76 13.57
C ALA A 157 1.32 2.46 12.80
N VAL A 158 1.40 2.06 11.53
CA VAL A 158 0.24 1.61 10.74
C VAL A 158 -0.36 0.34 11.35
N MET A 159 0.46 -0.64 11.73
CA MET A 159 0.00 -1.87 12.37
C MET A 159 -0.71 -1.60 13.70
N ASP A 160 -0.12 -0.76 14.55
CA ASP A 160 -0.70 -0.40 15.85
C ASP A 160 -2.06 0.28 15.67
N LYS A 161 -2.15 1.25 14.74
CA LYS A 161 -3.42 1.92 14.43
C LYS A 161 -4.47 0.96 13.84
N TRP A 162 -4.03 -0.03 13.07
CA TRP A 162 -4.91 -1.06 12.54
C TRP A 162 -5.42 -2.03 13.62
N GLU A 163 -4.62 -2.30 14.66
CA GLU A 163 -5.10 -3.05 15.85
C GLU A 163 -6.16 -2.26 16.63
N ASP A 164 -5.99 -0.93 16.80
CA ASP A 164 -7.02 -0.08 17.42
C ASP A 164 -8.37 -0.23 16.69
N ILE A 165 -8.35 -0.15 15.35
CA ILE A 165 -9.57 -0.28 14.53
C ILE A 165 -10.15 -1.70 14.60
N ARG A 166 -9.31 -2.73 14.68
CA ARG A 166 -9.77 -4.12 14.83
C ARG A 166 -10.40 -4.39 16.19
N ALA A 167 -9.92 -3.74 17.24
CA ALA A 167 -10.57 -3.81 18.55
C ALA A 167 -11.98 -3.23 18.49
N GLU A 168 -12.15 -2.04 17.90
CA GLU A 168 -13.46 -1.42 17.68
C GLU A 168 -14.39 -2.30 16.81
N LEU A 169 -13.85 -2.93 15.77
CA LEU A 169 -14.59 -3.87 14.93
C LEU A 169 -15.12 -5.08 15.71
N ALA A 170 -14.36 -5.58 16.69
CA ALA A 170 -14.76 -6.73 17.50
C ALA A 170 -15.85 -6.39 18.53
N GLU A 171 -16.05 -5.11 18.82
CA GLU A 171 -17.06 -4.60 19.76
C GLU A 171 -18.39 -4.21 19.10
N LEU A 172 -18.48 -4.27 17.76
CA LEU A 172 -19.67 -3.97 16.94
C LEU A 172 -20.56 -5.20 16.68
#